data_AF-A0A399Z6J1-F1
#
_entry.id   AF-A0A399Z6J1-F1
#
_cell.length_a   1.000
_cell.length_b   1.000
_cell.length_c   1.000
_cell.angle_alpha   90.00
_cell.angle_beta   90.00
_cell.angle_gamma   90.00
#
_symmetry.space_group_name_H-M   'P 1'
#
loop_
_entity.id
_entity.type
_entity.pdbx_description
1 polymer ?
#
loop_
_entity_poly.entity_id
_entity_poly.type
_entity_poly.pdbx_seq_one_letter_code
_entity_poly.pdbx_strand_id
1 'polypeptide(L)'
;MTREDKALLTIKNFIGGYYYWTADEAIIKDDAVIIVEKKHSTTDKLPSRGDVKDALVKIILFANLTRAYISGKEYKPRPAIGLTSALLNGACHSQMTKTEIAAFFAKNALNVKQRQWIQLLFHEANTNHFMLAIGSPALRVSDLITT
;
A
#
# COMPACT_ATOMS: atom_id res chain seq x y z
N MET A 1 4.40 23.00 7.69
CA MET A 1 4.81 21.67 7.19
C MET A 1 4.69 20.70 8.35
N THR A 2 3.59 19.97 8.45
CA THR A 2 3.45 18.90 9.44
C THR A 2 4.21 17.69 8.90
N ARG A 3 5.24 17.27 9.63
CA ARG A 3 5.96 16.02 9.39
C ARG A 3 4.92 14.89 9.40
N GLU A 4 4.85 14.08 8.34
CA GLU A 4 4.08 12.82 8.42
C GLU A 4 4.84 11.94 9.42
N ASP A 5 4.29 11.77 10.61
CA ASP A 5 4.90 10.93 11.63
C ASP A 5 4.78 9.47 11.19
N LYS A 6 5.93 8.87 10.87
CA LYS A 6 6.00 7.45 10.51
C LYS A 6 5.46 6.59 11.64
N ALA A 7 4.73 5.54 11.28
CA ALA A 7 4.31 4.53 12.23
C ALA A 7 5.52 3.72 12.69
N LEU A 8 5.70 3.59 14.01
CA LEU A 8 6.70 2.72 14.62
C LEU A 8 6.07 1.35 14.90
N LEU A 9 6.73 0.28 14.46
CA LEU A 9 6.28 -1.09 14.65
C LEU A 9 7.29 -1.86 15.49
N THR A 10 6.78 -2.52 16.53
CA THR A 10 7.52 -3.55 17.27
C THR A 10 6.88 -4.89 16.97
N ILE A 11 7.60 -5.73 16.22
CA ILE A 11 7.14 -7.06 15.82
C ILE A 11 7.80 -8.08 16.72
N LYS A 12 7.00 -8.87 17.44
CA LYS A 12 7.47 -10.00 18.23
C LYS A 12 7.25 -11.29 17.46
N ASN A 13 8.30 -12.06 17.23
CA ASN A 13 8.18 -13.38 16.59
C ASN A 13 7.82 -14.50 17.58
N PHE A 14 7.61 -15.71 17.08
CA PHE A 14 7.19 -16.86 17.89
C PHE A 14 8.25 -17.35 18.89
N ILE A 15 9.53 -17.07 18.67
CA ILE A 15 10.63 -17.40 19.61
C ILE A 15 10.90 -16.29 20.63
N GLY A 16 10.13 -15.21 20.60
CA GLY A 16 10.25 -14.09 21.55
C GLY A 16 11.22 -12.98 21.15
N GLY A 17 11.79 -13.02 19.94
CA GLY A 17 12.62 -11.96 19.39
C GLY A 17 11.79 -10.74 18.97
N TYR A 18 12.40 -9.55 19.11
CA TYR A 18 11.78 -8.26 18.78
C TYR A 18 12.48 -7.62 17.57
N TYR A 19 11.69 -7.14 16.61
CA TYR A 19 12.14 -6.42 15.43
C TYR A 19 11.47 -5.05 15.40
N TYR A 20 12.26 -4.03 15.06
CA TYR A 20 11.82 -2.65 15.03
C TYR A 20 11.76 -2.19 13.58
N TRP A 21 10.58 -1.80 13.14
CA TRP A 21 10.31 -1.35 11.77
C TRP A 21 9.59 -0.02 11.76
N THR A 22 9.58 0.62 10.59
CA THR A 22 8.74 1.78 10.34
C THR A 22 7.89 1.54 9.09
N ALA A 23 6.67 2.08 9.12
CA ALA A 23 5.82 2.24 7.96
C ALA A 23 5.53 3.73 7.76
N ASP A 24 5.17 4.14 6.55
CA ASP A 24 4.88 5.55 6.29
C ASP A 24 3.60 5.99 7.00
N GLU A 25 2.58 5.13 7.04
CA GLU A 25 1.34 5.40 7.78
C GLU A 25 0.81 4.15 8.49
N ALA A 26 0.08 4.36 9.58
CA ALA A 26 -0.78 3.35 10.20
C ALA A 26 -2.15 3.97 10.49
N ILE A 27 -3.21 3.35 9.97
CA ILE A 27 -4.57 3.89 10.06
C ILE A 27 -5.47 2.87 10.73
N ILE A 28 -6.17 3.28 11.78
CA ILE A 28 -7.22 2.46 12.40
C ILE A 28 -8.50 2.65 11.61
N LYS A 29 -9.09 1.55 11.17
CA LYS A 29 -10.41 1.51 10.53
C LYS A 29 -11.16 0.30 11.06
N ASP A 30 -12.29 0.55 11.72
CA ASP A 30 -13.10 -0.48 12.38
C ASP A 30 -12.28 -1.33 13.38
N ASP A 31 -12.18 -2.64 13.14
CA ASP A 31 -11.42 -3.61 13.93
C ASP A 31 -10.02 -3.89 13.34
N ALA A 32 -9.60 -3.13 12.33
CA ALA A 32 -8.34 -3.31 11.63
C ALA A 32 -7.37 -2.13 11.81
N VAL A 33 -6.09 -2.44 11.73
CA VAL A 33 -5.03 -1.46 11.50
C VAL A 33 -4.44 -1.70 10.12
N ILE A 34 -4.50 -0.66 9.29
CA ILE A 34 -3.94 -0.66 7.95
C ILE A 34 -2.52 -0.11 8.03
N ILE A 35 -1.54 -0.94 7.69
CA ILE A 35 -0.11 -0.58 7.73
C ILE A 35 0.32 -0.27 6.30
N VAL A 36 0.64 1.00 6.03
CA VAL A 36 0.87 1.50 4.68
C VAL A 36 2.35 1.82 4.46
N GLU A 37 2.93 1.20 3.43
CA GLU A 37 4.19 1.65 2.85
C GLU A 37 3.89 2.43 1.56
N LYS A 38 4.42 3.65 1.44
CA LYS A 38 4.24 4.50 0.26
C LYS A 38 5.53 4.61 -0.53
N LYS A 39 5.41 4.56 -1.85
CA LYS A 39 6.48 4.97 -2.77
C LYS A 39 5.94 6.05 -3.70
N HIS A 40 6.75 7.08 -3.92
CA HIS A 40 6.36 8.26 -4.66
C HIS A 40 7.31 8.50 -5.84
N SER A 41 6.77 8.95 -6.97
CA SER A 41 7.56 9.46 -8.10
C SER A 41 7.12 10.87 -8.47
N THR A 42 8.09 11.77 -8.63
CA THR A 42 7.84 13.15 -9.08
C THR A 42 8.03 13.30 -10.59
N THR A 43 8.85 12.45 -11.22
CA THR A 43 9.25 12.57 -12.63
C THR A 43 8.57 11.57 -13.54
N ASP A 44 8.10 10.44 -12.99
CA ASP A 44 7.49 9.36 -13.74
C ASP A 44 6.08 9.06 -13.24
N LYS A 45 5.24 8.47 -14.09
CA LYS A 45 3.87 8.09 -13.73
C LYS A 45 3.80 6.99 -12.67
N LEU A 46 4.90 6.28 -12.41
CA LEU A 46 4.99 5.24 -11.39
C LEU A 46 6.36 5.30 -10.69
N PRO A 47 6.45 4.87 -9.42
CA PRO A 47 7.72 4.64 -8.74
C PRO A 47 8.63 3.66 -9.48
N SER A 48 9.93 3.71 -9.19
CA SER A 48 10.88 2.80 -9.83
C SER A 48 10.61 1.35 -9.43
N ARG A 49 11.10 0.41 -10.25
CA ARG A 49 11.04 -1.02 -9.90
C ARG A 49 11.81 -1.33 -8.62
N GLY A 50 12.88 -0.61 -8.33
CA GLY A 50 13.63 -0.75 -7.07
C GLY A 50 12.76 -0.38 -5.87
N ASP A 51 12.09 0.76 -5.95
CA ASP A 51 11.19 1.24 -4.90
C ASP A 51 10.03 0.27 -4.64
N VAL A 52 9.41 -0.24 -5.72
CA VAL A 52 8.32 -1.21 -5.58
C VAL A 52 8.80 -2.52 -4.97
N LYS A 53 9.99 -3.01 -5.36
CA LYS A 53 10.58 -4.22 -4.76
C LYS A 53 10.86 -4.03 -3.27
N ASP A 54 11.41 -2.88 -2.87
CA ASP A 54 11.64 -2.54 -1.46
C ASP A 54 10.33 -2.54 -0.66
N ALA A 55 9.27 -1.95 -1.22
CA ALA A 55 7.95 -2.00 -0.59
C ALA A 55 7.42 -3.43 -0.44
N LEU A 56 7.55 -4.26 -1.47
CA LEU A 56 7.11 -5.67 -1.44
C LEU A 56 7.82 -6.48 -0.35
N VAL A 57 9.12 -6.25 -0.11
CA VAL A 57 9.87 -6.93 0.97
C VAL A 57 9.24 -6.64 2.34
N LYS A 58 8.86 -5.40 2.60
CA LYS A 58 8.16 -5.04 3.85
C LYS A 58 6.79 -5.70 3.96
N ILE A 59 6.05 -5.77 2.85
CA ILE A 59 4.75 -6.41 2.82
C ILE A 59 4.80 -7.90 3.13
N ILE A 60 5.85 -8.61 2.70
CA ILE A 60 6.05 -10.02 3.10
C ILE A 60 6.03 -10.14 4.62
N LEU A 61 6.68 -9.22 5.34
CA LEU A 61 6.66 -9.22 6.81
C LEU A 61 5.28 -8.82 7.35
N PHE A 62 4.70 -7.73 6.85
CA PHE A 62 3.44 -7.19 7.39
C PHE A 62 2.23 -8.09 7.11
N ALA A 63 2.21 -8.81 6.00
CA ALA A 63 1.17 -9.79 5.65
C ALA A 63 1.18 -11.03 6.54
N ASN A 64 2.32 -11.33 7.18
CA ASN A 64 2.45 -12.45 8.12
C ASN A 64 2.16 -12.05 9.57
N LEU A 65 1.80 -10.80 9.84
CA LEU A 65 1.36 -10.39 11.18
C LEU A 65 -0.01 -10.99 11.47
N THR A 66 -0.13 -11.70 12.58
CA THR A 66 -1.39 -12.32 12.98
C THR A 66 -2.26 -11.39 13.82
N ARG A 67 -1.64 -10.53 14.62
CA ARG A 67 -2.29 -9.61 15.56
C ARG A 67 -1.48 -8.33 15.69
N ALA A 68 -2.16 -7.20 15.86
CA ALA A 68 -1.53 -5.92 16.16
C ALA A 68 -2.19 -5.31 17.40
N TYR A 69 -1.41 -4.59 18.21
CA TYR A 69 -1.90 -3.94 19.42
C TYR A 69 -1.57 -2.45 19.38
N ILE A 70 -2.58 -1.62 19.62
CA ILE A 70 -2.42 -0.16 19.76
C ILE A 70 -3.05 0.24 21.08
N SER A 71 -2.25 0.81 21.98
CA SER A 71 -2.69 1.18 23.34
C SER A 71 -3.41 0.05 24.09
N GLY A 72 -2.91 -1.19 23.93
CA GLY A 72 -3.47 -2.40 24.56
C GLY A 72 -4.70 -3.00 23.86
N LYS A 73 -5.31 -2.33 22.89
CA LYS A 73 -6.42 -2.86 22.10
C LYS A 73 -5.90 -3.64 20.88
N GLU A 74 -6.44 -4.83 20.67
CA GLU A 74 -6.13 -5.68 19.52
C GLU A 74 -6.84 -5.20 18.25
N TYR A 75 -6.14 -5.28 17.12
CA TYR A 75 -6.61 -4.99 15.77
C TYR A 75 -6.11 -6.03 14.79
N LYS A 76 -6.89 -6.30 13.74
CA LYS A 76 -6.47 -7.13 12.61
C LYS A 76 -5.50 -6.34 11.73
N PRO A 77 -4.24 -6.76 11.56
CA PRO A 77 -3.31 -6.08 10.66
C PRO A 77 -3.73 -6.28 9.20
N ARG A 78 -3.69 -5.21 8.41
CA ARG A 78 -3.93 -5.22 6.97
C ARG A 78 -2.79 -4.48 6.27
N PRO A 79 -1.85 -5.18 5.61
CA PRO A 79 -0.75 -4.55 4.91
C PRO A 79 -1.25 -3.85 3.63
N ALA A 80 -0.65 -2.71 3.30
CA ALA A 80 -0.98 -1.99 2.10
C ALA A 80 0.22 -1.27 1.47
N ILE A 81 0.21 -1.16 0.14
CA ILE A 81 1.14 -0.34 -0.63
C ILE A 81 0.37 0.80 -1.30
N GLY A 82 0.90 2.02 -1.16
CA GLY A 82 0.49 3.18 -1.96
C GLY A 82 1.58 3.57 -2.96
N LEU A 83 1.33 3.39 -4.26
CA LEU A 83 2.21 3.88 -5.32
C LEU A 83 1.67 5.21 -5.86
N THR A 84 2.35 6.30 -5.56
CA THR A 84 1.87 7.63 -5.94
C THR A 84 2.77 8.30 -6.95
N SER A 85 2.20 9.21 -7.74
CA SER A 85 2.97 10.08 -8.61
C SER A 85 2.28 11.42 -8.79
N ALA A 86 3.08 12.50 -8.88
CA ALA A 86 2.59 13.83 -9.19
C ALA A 86 1.96 13.92 -10.61
N LEU A 87 2.24 12.95 -11.48
CA LEU A 87 1.74 12.87 -12.85
C LEU A 87 0.44 12.05 -12.99
N LEU A 88 -0.08 11.52 -11.89
CA LEU A 88 -1.33 10.74 -11.88
C LEU A 88 -2.50 11.59 -11.37
N ASN A 89 -3.65 11.40 -12.01
CA ASN A 89 -4.92 12.00 -11.65
C ASN A 89 -5.94 10.95 -11.20
N GLY A 90 -6.50 11.13 -10.02
CA GLY A 90 -7.38 10.14 -9.37
C GLY A 90 -6.59 8.96 -8.80
N ALA A 91 -7.28 7.84 -8.58
CA ALA A 91 -6.69 6.62 -8.03
C ALA A 91 -7.36 5.37 -8.57
N CYS A 92 -6.66 4.24 -8.49
CA CYS A 92 -7.21 2.91 -8.63
C CYS A 92 -6.58 1.94 -7.62
N HIS A 93 -7.26 0.82 -7.33
CA HIS A 93 -6.75 -0.21 -6.43
C HIS A 93 -7.08 -1.62 -6.92
N SER A 94 -6.43 -2.61 -6.30
CA SER A 94 -6.45 -4.02 -6.71
C SER A 94 -7.83 -4.71 -6.66
N GLN A 95 -8.82 -4.09 -6.02
CA GLN A 95 -10.19 -4.60 -5.87
C GLN A 95 -11.21 -3.92 -6.79
N MET A 96 -10.81 -2.89 -7.54
CA MET A 96 -11.69 -2.25 -8.52
C MET A 96 -12.01 -3.18 -9.69
N THR A 97 -13.14 -2.90 -10.36
CA THR A 97 -13.54 -3.62 -11.57
C THR A 97 -12.58 -3.34 -12.73
N LYS A 98 -12.57 -4.25 -13.72
CA LYS A 98 -11.77 -4.07 -14.95
C LYS A 98 -12.11 -2.77 -15.68
N THR A 99 -13.37 -2.36 -15.67
CA THR A 99 -13.85 -1.13 -16.32
C THR A 99 -13.30 0.12 -15.62
N GLU A 100 -13.34 0.16 -14.29
CA GLU A 100 -12.78 1.27 -13.50
C GLU A 100 -11.26 1.39 -13.68
N ILE A 101 -10.55 0.26 -13.66
CA ILE A 101 -9.10 0.22 -13.91
C ILE A 101 -8.79 0.72 -15.34
N ALA A 102 -9.56 0.29 -16.34
CA ALA A 102 -9.39 0.74 -17.72
C ALA A 102 -9.63 2.25 -17.87
N ALA A 103 -10.65 2.79 -17.19
CA ALA A 103 -10.92 4.22 -17.16
C ALA A 103 -9.76 5.00 -16.54
N PHE A 104 -9.18 4.51 -15.43
CA PHE A 104 -7.99 5.11 -14.83
C PHE A 104 -6.77 5.08 -15.77
N PHE A 105 -6.54 3.97 -16.48
CA PHE A 105 -5.44 3.83 -17.44
C PHE A 105 -5.59 4.80 -18.63
N ALA A 106 -6.82 4.97 -19.13
CA ALA A 106 -7.12 5.92 -20.20
C ALA A 106 -6.92 7.36 -19.72
N LYS A 107 -7.49 7.72 -18.56
CA LYS A 107 -7.36 9.05 -17.95
C LYS A 107 -5.91 9.49 -17.77
N ASN A 108 -5.03 8.56 -17.40
CA ASN A 108 -3.62 8.84 -17.14
C ASN A 108 -2.70 8.55 -18.34
N ALA A 109 -3.26 8.24 -19.51
CA ALA A 109 -2.51 7.90 -20.73
C ALA A 109 -1.35 6.93 -20.46
N LEU A 110 -1.62 5.84 -19.71
CA LEU A 110 -0.60 4.85 -19.39
C LEU A 110 -0.26 4.02 -20.63
N ASN A 111 1.02 3.75 -20.84
CA ASN A 111 1.46 2.92 -21.95
C ASN A 111 1.25 1.43 -21.66
N VAL A 112 1.35 0.59 -22.69
CA VAL A 112 1.09 -0.86 -22.59
C VAL A 112 1.96 -1.52 -21.51
N LYS A 113 3.25 -1.19 -21.44
CA LYS A 113 4.17 -1.76 -20.45
C LYS A 113 3.79 -1.39 -19.02
N GLN A 114 3.38 -0.14 -18.79
CA GLN A 114 2.89 0.34 -17.49
C GLN A 114 1.61 -0.40 -17.09
N ARG A 115 0.66 -0.55 -18.01
CA ARG A 115 -0.60 -1.27 -17.74
C ARG A 115 -0.36 -2.73 -17.36
N GLN A 116 0.47 -3.43 -18.13
CA GLN A 116 0.84 -4.82 -17.85
C GLN A 116 1.51 -4.96 -16.48
N TRP A 117 2.42 -4.04 -16.15
CA TRP A 117 3.11 -4.07 -14.88
C TRP A 117 2.17 -3.79 -13.70
N ILE A 118 1.26 -2.81 -13.81
CA ILE A 118 0.24 -2.55 -12.79
C ILE A 118 -0.67 -3.77 -12.61
N GLN A 119 -1.10 -4.40 -13.70
CA GLN A 119 -1.93 -5.61 -13.63
C GLN A 119 -1.22 -6.76 -12.93
N LEU A 120 0.08 -6.95 -13.18
CA LEU A 120 0.90 -7.93 -12.47
C LEU A 120 0.96 -7.62 -10.97
N LEU A 121 1.16 -6.35 -10.58
CA LEU A 121 1.18 -5.95 -9.18
C LEU A 121 -0.18 -6.13 -8.49
N PHE A 122 -1.29 -5.87 -9.19
CA PHE A 122 -2.63 -6.15 -8.65
C PHE A 122 -2.87 -7.65 -8.48
N HIS A 123 -2.37 -8.48 -9.40
CA HIS A 123 -2.41 -9.93 -9.23
C HIS A 123 -1.62 -10.37 -8.00
N GLU A 124 -0.39 -9.87 -7.84
CA GLU A 124 0.45 -10.14 -6.66
C GLU A 124 -0.24 -9.74 -5.35
N ALA A 125 -0.87 -8.56 -5.33
CA ALA A 125 -1.61 -8.04 -4.18
C ALA A 125 -2.77 -8.96 -3.77
N ASN A 126 -3.54 -9.42 -4.75
CA ASN A 126 -4.67 -10.30 -4.51
C ASN A 126 -4.22 -11.71 -4.07
N THR A 127 -3.14 -12.23 -4.64
CA THR A 127 -2.57 -13.54 -4.28
C THR A 127 -1.98 -13.54 -2.87
N ASN A 128 -1.31 -12.47 -2.46
CA ASN A 128 -0.63 -12.39 -1.16
C ASN A 128 -1.42 -11.58 -0.12
N HIS A 129 -2.71 -11.34 -0.37
CA HIS A 129 -3.66 -10.72 0.55
C HIS A 129 -3.23 -9.36 1.13
N PHE A 130 -2.62 -8.51 0.30
CA PHE A 130 -2.35 -7.12 0.65
C PHE A 130 -3.10 -6.15 -0.25
N MET A 131 -3.33 -4.94 0.23
CA MET A 131 -3.99 -3.89 -0.55
C MET A 131 -2.96 -3.15 -1.39
N LEU A 132 -3.24 -2.94 -2.67
CA LEU A 132 -2.41 -2.12 -3.53
C LEU A 132 -3.22 -1.01 -4.16
N ALA A 133 -2.71 0.20 -4.01
CA ALA A 133 -3.32 1.43 -4.48
C ALA A 133 -2.34 2.21 -5.35
N ILE A 134 -2.83 2.81 -6.43
CA ILE A 134 -2.04 3.62 -7.35
C ILE A 134 -2.77 4.92 -7.66
N GLY A 135 -2.11 6.07 -7.58
CA GLY A 135 -2.81 7.34 -7.83
C GLY A 135 -2.00 8.60 -7.60
N SER A 136 -2.72 9.72 -7.56
CA SER A 136 -2.16 11.05 -7.25
C SER A 136 -1.54 11.10 -5.84
N PRO A 137 -0.74 12.12 -5.48
CA PRO A 137 -0.17 12.25 -4.14
C PRO A 137 -1.20 12.36 -3.02
N ALA A 138 -2.41 12.85 -3.34
CA ALA A 138 -3.54 12.93 -2.42
C ALA A 138 -4.15 11.55 -2.11
N LEU A 139 -3.66 10.47 -2.71
CA LEU A 139 -4.10 9.12 -2.45
C LEU A 139 -3.87 8.75 -0.98
N ARG A 140 -4.97 8.62 -0.24
CA ARG A 140 -4.96 7.96 1.06
C ARG A 140 -5.45 6.54 0.86
N VAL A 141 -4.61 5.58 1.21
CA VAL A 141 -4.97 4.16 1.07
C VAL A 141 -6.14 3.80 2.00
N SER A 142 -6.34 4.55 3.10
CA SER A 142 -7.53 4.47 3.97
C SER A 142 -8.86 4.66 3.25
N ASP A 143 -8.86 5.47 2.20
CA ASP A 143 -10.07 5.91 1.50
C ASP A 143 -10.48 4.92 0.41
N LEU A 144 -9.60 3.95 0.10
CA LEU A 144 -9.81 2.92 -0.92
C LEU A 144 -10.34 1.60 -0.35
N ILE A 145 -10.45 1.53 0.97
CA ILE A 145 -10.97 0.35 1.66
C ILE A 145 -12.45 0.62 1.86
N THR A 146 -13.26 0.56 0.81
CA THR A 146 -14.70 0.45 1.01
C THR A 146 -14.99 -0.84 1.75
N THR A 147 -15.88 -0.72 2.73
CA THR A 147 -16.32 -1.67 3.75
C THR A 147 -16.47 -3.11 3.26
#